data_AF-A0A317Z5Q2-F1
#
_entry.id   AF-A0A317Z5Q2-F1
#
_cell.length_a   1.000
_cell.length_b   1.000
_cell.length_c   1.000
_cell.angle_alpha   90.00
_cell.angle_beta   90.00
_cell.angle_gamma   90.00
#
_symmetry.space_group_name_H-M   'P 1'
#
loop_
_entity.id
_entity.type
_entity.pdbx_description
1 polymer ?
#
loop_
_entity_poly.entity_id
_entity_poly.type
_entity_poly.pdbx_seq_one_letter_code
_entity_poly.pdbx_strand_id
1 'polypeptide(L)'
;MLTVEQVKQLIGEINDPIINVPLKETEGVVEVTIKEEKAHVSVKVAMAQLGGQPQLELQMAIVEKLKENGAKTVGIRFETLPEEKVKQYAGAKQQEEQ
;
A
#
# COMPACT_ATOMS: atom_id res chain seq x y z
N MET A 1 -17.21 10.90 4.19
CA MET A 1 -16.92 10.37 2.84
C MET A 1 -15.41 10.39 2.69
N LEU A 2 -14.79 9.32 2.20
CA LEU A 2 -13.32 9.24 2.09
C LEU A 2 -12.81 10.24 1.05
N THR A 3 -11.75 10.97 1.40
CA THR A 3 -11.00 11.82 0.45
C THR A 3 -9.75 11.12 -0.05
N VAL A 4 -9.20 11.60 -1.18
CA VAL A 4 -7.94 11.07 -1.75
C VAL A 4 -6.80 11.17 -0.73
N GLU A 5 -6.69 12.27 0.01
CA GLU A 5 -5.66 12.46 1.03
C GLU A 5 -5.82 11.48 2.19
N GLN A 6 -7.06 11.28 2.68
CA GLN A 6 -7.33 10.31 3.74
C GLN A 6 -6.96 8.90 3.32
N VAL A 7 -7.32 8.49 2.08
CA VAL A 7 -6.96 7.18 1.55
C VAL A 7 -5.45 7.02 1.45
N LYS A 8 -4.72 8.04 0.96
CA LYS A 8 -3.25 8.01 0.91
C LYS A 8 -2.64 7.87 2.31
N GLN A 9 -3.15 8.57 3.30
CA GLN A 9 -2.66 8.47 4.68
C GLN A 9 -2.92 7.07 5.25
N LEU A 10 -4.16 6.57 5.14
CA LEU A 10 -4.56 5.27 5.69
C LEU A 10 -3.74 4.11 5.11
N ILE A 11 -3.51 4.11 3.79
CA ILE A 11 -2.73 3.07 3.12
C ILE A 11 -1.24 3.28 3.36
N GLY A 12 -0.78 4.53 3.38
CA GLY A 12 0.62 4.88 3.58
C GLY A 12 1.19 4.43 4.93
N GLU A 13 0.35 4.23 5.93
CA GLU A 13 0.74 3.66 7.24
C GLU A 13 0.87 2.14 7.26
N ILE A 14 0.37 1.44 6.23
CA ILE A 14 0.53 -0.01 6.11
C ILE A 14 1.96 -0.30 5.65
N ASN A 15 2.60 -1.28 6.27
CA ASN A 15 3.94 -1.70 5.88
C ASN A 15 3.90 -2.60 4.65
N ASP A 16 4.88 -2.44 3.76
CA ASP A 16 5.20 -3.47 2.78
C ASP A 16 5.68 -4.73 3.53
N PRO A 17 5.05 -5.89 3.37
CA PRO A 17 5.36 -7.09 4.17
C PRO A 17 6.74 -7.69 3.89
N ILE A 18 7.41 -7.30 2.81
CA ILE A 18 8.70 -7.86 2.39
C ILE A 18 9.84 -7.04 3.00
N ILE A 19 9.77 -5.72 2.87
CA ILE A 19 10.79 -4.80 3.38
C ILE A 19 10.42 -4.21 4.76
N ASN A 20 9.19 -4.44 5.24
CA ASN A 20 8.61 -3.97 6.51
C ASN A 20 8.81 -2.48 6.77
N VAL A 21 8.59 -1.67 5.74
CA VAL A 21 8.58 -0.21 5.84
C VAL A 21 7.23 0.33 5.39
N PRO A 22 6.75 1.45 5.97
CA PRO A 22 5.48 2.04 5.57
C PRO A 22 5.44 2.39 4.09
N LEU A 23 4.32 2.12 3.42
CA LEU A 23 4.13 2.44 2.00
C LEU A 23 4.31 3.94 1.70
N LYS A 24 4.08 4.83 2.66
CA LYS A 24 4.36 6.27 2.48
C LYS A 24 5.84 6.57 2.32
N GLU A 25 6.73 5.79 2.93
CA GLU A 25 8.18 6.01 2.85
C GLU A 25 8.74 5.53 1.52
N THR A 26 8.22 4.44 0.99
CA THR A 26 8.63 3.90 -0.30
C THR A 26 8.01 4.63 -1.48
N GLU A 27 7.14 5.61 -1.24
CA GLU A 27 6.19 6.17 -2.22
C GLU A 27 5.35 5.06 -2.90
N GLY A 28 5.05 4.02 -2.13
CA GLY A 28 4.30 2.85 -2.55
C GLY A 28 2.84 3.14 -2.87
N VAL A 29 2.26 4.27 -2.42
CA VAL A 29 0.90 4.68 -2.83
C VAL A 29 0.98 5.53 -4.10
N VAL A 30 0.91 4.88 -5.25
CA VAL A 30 1.18 5.51 -6.56
C VAL A 30 -0.02 6.32 -7.06
N GLU A 31 -1.23 5.76 -6.95
CA GLU A 31 -2.43 6.42 -7.43
C GLU A 31 -3.63 6.08 -6.54
N VAL A 32 -4.52 7.06 -6.36
CA VAL A 32 -5.78 6.90 -5.64
C VAL A 32 -6.88 7.58 -6.45
N THR A 33 -7.90 6.81 -6.78
CA THR A 33 -9.11 7.26 -7.49
C THR A 33 -10.34 6.89 -6.68
N ILE A 34 -11.24 7.84 -6.43
CA ILE A 34 -12.48 7.63 -5.69
C ILE A 34 -13.67 7.91 -6.60
N LYS A 35 -14.55 6.93 -6.78
CA LYS A 35 -15.83 7.09 -7.47
C LYS A 35 -16.94 7.27 -6.45
N GLU A 36 -17.21 8.52 -6.12
CA GLU A 36 -18.14 8.93 -5.07
C GLU A 36 -19.55 8.32 -5.26
N GLU A 37 -20.03 8.29 -6.51
CA GLU A 37 -21.34 7.75 -6.88
C GLU A 37 -21.57 6.28 -6.47
N LYS A 38 -20.48 5.51 -6.30
CA LYS A 38 -20.52 4.08 -5.94
C LYS A 38 -19.81 3.78 -4.63
N ALA A 39 -19.27 4.81 -3.96
CA ALA A 39 -18.34 4.67 -2.84
C ALA A 39 -17.25 3.61 -3.13
N HIS A 40 -16.75 3.60 -4.38
CA HIS A 40 -15.72 2.70 -4.85
C HIS A 40 -14.37 3.40 -4.77
N VAL A 41 -13.42 2.81 -4.05
CA VAL A 41 -12.06 3.32 -3.91
C VAL A 41 -11.12 2.41 -4.71
N SER A 42 -10.44 2.98 -5.70
CA SER A 42 -9.43 2.27 -6.48
C SER A 42 -8.06 2.82 -6.16
N VAL A 43 -7.12 1.94 -5.85
CA VAL A 43 -5.74 2.32 -5.50
C VAL A 43 -4.73 1.52 -6.29
N LYS A 44 -3.64 2.19 -6.67
CA LYS A 44 -2.46 1.57 -7.27
C LYS A 44 -1.34 1.61 -6.23
N VAL A 45 -0.80 0.44 -5.91
CA VAL A 45 0.21 0.27 -4.85
C VAL A 45 1.44 -0.41 -5.41
N ALA A 46 2.61 0.18 -5.19
CA ALA A 46 3.90 -0.43 -5.47
C ALA A 46 4.42 -1.16 -4.22
N MET A 47 4.86 -2.41 -4.41
CA MET A 47 5.45 -3.23 -3.35
C MET A 47 6.75 -3.88 -3.83
N ALA A 48 7.58 -4.36 -2.90
CA ALA A 48 8.92 -4.85 -3.20
C ALA A 48 8.94 -6.07 -4.15
N GLN A 49 7.92 -6.93 -4.07
CA GLN A 49 7.75 -8.08 -4.96
C GLN A 49 6.27 -8.38 -5.16
N LEU A 50 5.92 -8.76 -6.39
CA LEU A 50 4.58 -9.22 -6.71
C LEU A 50 4.44 -10.73 -6.48
N GLY A 51 3.20 -11.15 -6.24
CA GLY A 51 2.76 -12.52 -6.09
C GLY A 51 2.89 -13.06 -4.66
N GLY A 52 2.36 -14.27 -4.48
CA GLY A 52 2.50 -15.03 -3.24
C GLY A 52 1.71 -14.48 -2.05
N GLN A 53 2.07 -14.99 -0.88
CA GLN A 53 1.43 -14.66 0.39
C GLN A 53 1.62 -13.19 0.82
N PRO A 54 2.80 -12.56 0.67
CA PRO A 54 2.97 -11.16 1.07
C PRO A 54 2.04 -10.20 0.32
N GLN A 55 1.86 -10.39 -1.00
CA GLN A 55 0.91 -9.56 -1.75
C GLN A 55 -0.52 -9.77 -1.27
N LEU A 56 -0.90 -11.01 -0.94
CA LEU A 56 -2.23 -11.31 -0.42
C LEU A 56 -2.47 -10.65 0.95
N GLU A 57 -1.49 -10.71 1.85
CA GLU A 57 -1.56 -10.06 3.18
C GLU A 57 -1.72 -8.55 3.05
N LEU A 58 -0.90 -7.91 2.21
CA LEU A 58 -1.02 -6.48 1.95
C LEU A 58 -2.38 -6.12 1.33
N GLN A 59 -2.86 -6.95 0.41
CA GLN A 59 -4.18 -6.77 -0.21
C GLN A 59 -5.30 -6.82 0.83
N MET A 60 -5.29 -7.80 1.75
CA MET A 60 -6.28 -7.92 2.80
C MET A 60 -6.24 -6.70 3.74
N ALA A 61 -5.04 -6.30 4.20
CA ALA A 61 -4.86 -5.16 5.07
C ALA A 61 -5.41 -3.85 4.46
N ILE A 62 -5.15 -3.60 3.17
CA ILE A 62 -5.69 -2.43 2.47
C ILE A 62 -7.22 -2.50 2.36
N VAL A 63 -7.77 -3.66 1.96
CA VAL A 63 -9.22 -3.84 1.81
C VAL A 63 -9.93 -3.59 3.14
N GLU A 64 -9.43 -4.17 4.23
CA GLU A 64 -9.98 -4.00 5.58
C GLU A 64 -9.92 -2.53 5.99
N LYS A 65 -8.74 -1.91 5.93
CA LYS A 65 -8.54 -0.52 6.33
C LYS A 65 -9.47 0.43 5.59
N LEU A 66 -9.64 0.27 4.27
CA LEU A 66 -10.51 1.14 3.49
C LEU A 66 -12.00 0.89 3.76
N LYS A 67 -12.42 -0.37 3.96
CA LYS A 67 -13.80 -0.70 4.28
C LYS A 67 -14.22 -0.18 5.66
N GLU A 68 -13.35 -0.33 6.66
CA GLU A 68 -13.56 0.20 8.01
C GLU A 68 -13.75 1.73 8.01
N ASN A 69 -13.09 2.42 7.08
CA ASN A 69 -13.18 3.87 6.94
C ASN A 69 -14.26 4.33 5.93
N GLY A 70 -15.11 3.42 5.44
CA GLY A 70 -16.33 3.75 4.69
C GLY A 70 -16.31 3.49 3.19
N ALA A 71 -15.30 2.81 2.64
CA ALA A 71 -15.36 2.32 1.26
C ALA A 71 -16.34 1.14 1.14
N LYS A 72 -17.28 1.19 0.20
CA LYS A 72 -18.20 0.06 -0.06
C LYS A 72 -17.51 -1.04 -0.86
N THR A 73 -16.74 -0.62 -1.86
CA THR A 73 -15.98 -1.53 -2.72
C THR A 73 -14.58 -0.99 -2.92
N VAL A 74 -13.62 -1.90 -3.02
CA VAL A 74 -12.19 -1.56 -3.11
C VAL A 74 -11.60 -2.29 -4.31
N GLY A 75 -10.95 -1.55 -5.20
CA GLY A 75 -10.15 -2.09 -6.30
C GLY A 75 -8.67 -1.83 -6.03
N ILE A 76 -7.83 -2.86 -6.15
CA ILE A 76 -6.39 -2.74 -5.90
C ILE A 76 -5.63 -3.21 -7.13
N ARG A 77 -4.64 -2.42 -7.56
CA ARG A 77 -3.68 -2.82 -8.58
C ARG A 77 -2.28 -2.73 -7.99
N PHE A 78 -1.54 -3.82 -8.09
CA PHE A 78 -0.16 -3.85 -7.65
C PHE A 78 0.82 -3.61 -8.79
N GLU A 79 1.94 -2.98 -8.47
CA GLU A 79 3.14 -2.92 -9.29
C GLU A 79 4.38 -3.15 -8.43
N THR A 80 5.52 -3.38 -9.08
CA THR A 80 6.79 -3.57 -8.37
C THR A 80 7.44 -2.22 -8.09
N LEU A 81 7.97 -2.04 -6.88
CA LEU A 81 8.85 -0.91 -6.57
C LEU A 81 10.10 -0.94 -7.45
N PRO A 82 10.70 0.22 -7.77
CA PRO A 82 12.01 0.26 -8.42
C PRO A 82 13.05 -0.51 -7.61
N GLU A 83 13.93 -1.27 -8.27
CA GLU A 83 14.97 -2.06 -7.60
C GLU A 83 15.84 -1.23 -6.65
N GLU A 84 16.11 0.04 -7.00
CA GLU A 84 16.89 0.96 -6.17
C GLU A 84 16.22 1.20 -4.81
N LYS A 85 14.90 1.41 -4.80
CA LYS A 85 14.13 1.56 -3.55
C LYS A 85 14.10 0.26 -2.77
N VAL A 86 13.85 -0.86 -3.44
CA VAL A 86 13.85 -2.17 -2.76
C VAL A 86 15.19 -2.41 -2.07
N LYS A 87 16.32 -2.14 -2.73
CA LYS A 87 17.66 -2.29 -2.16
C LYS A 87 17.92 -1.31 -1.00
N GLN A 88 17.49 -0.05 -1.14
CA GLN A 88 17.64 0.95 -0.09
C GLN A 88 16.96 0.50 1.22
N TYR A 89 15.71 0.05 1.15
CA TYR A 89 14.95 -0.33 2.35
C TYR A 89 15.21 -1.76 2.83
N ALA A 90 15.46 -2.70 1.91
CA ALA A 90 15.85 -4.06 2.27
C ALA A 90 17.25 -4.10 2.94
N GLY A 91 18.17 -3.25 2.47
CA GLY A 91 19.51 -3.13 3.03
C GLY A 91 19.56 -2.35 4.35
N ALA A 92 18.72 -1.33 4.51
CA ALA A 92 18.66 -0.53 5.74
C ALA A 92 18.29 -1.36 6.98
N LYS A 93 17.44 -2.39 6.81
CA LYS A 93 17.09 -3.33 7.88
C LYS A 93 18.30 -4.06 8.50
N GLN A 94 19.35 -4.34 7.71
CA GLN A 94 20.53 -5.05 8.24
C GLN A 94 21.41 -4.16 9.13
N GLN A 95 21.21 -2.84 9.15
CA GLN A 95 21.99 -1.91 9.96
C GLN A 95 21.32 -1.48 11.27
N GLU A 96 20.01 -1.61 11.43
CA GLU A 96 19.30 -1.23 12.69
C GLU A 96 19.22 -2.36 13.74
N GLU A 97 19.65 -3.59 13.41
CA GLU A 97 19.72 -4.73 14.35
C GLU A 97 21.15 -4.99 14.90
N GLN A 98 22.08 -4.02 14.85
CA GLN A 98 23.43 -4.12 15.44
C GLN A 98 23.69 -3.14 16.58
#